data_AF-A0A7W5Q8I3-F1
#
_entry.id   AF-A0A7W5Q8I3-F1
#
_cell.length_a   1.000
_cell.length_b   1.000
_cell.length_c   1.000
_cell.angle_alpha   90.00
_cell.angle_beta   90.00
_cell.angle_gamma   90.00
#
_symmetry.space_group_name_H-M   'P 1'
#
loop_
_entity.id
_entity.type
_entity.pdbx_description
1 polymer ?
#
loop_
_entity_poly.entity_id
_entity_poly.type
_entity_poly.pdbx_seq_one_letter_code
_entity_poly.pdbx_strand_id
1 'polypeptide(L)' 'MREMTPSEMLKDPMIRQMLRADRITLASFAALLDAAARQHARPESDKAFAMSKRSDSWNVDAAAYI' A
#
# COMPACT_ATOMS: atom_id res chain seq x y z
N MET A 1 -6.91 -11.46 -18.37
CA MET A 1 -5.54 -11.68 -17.83
C MET A 1 -5.67 -12.52 -16.58
N ARG A 2 -4.75 -13.46 -16.32
CA ARG A 2 -4.76 -14.29 -15.10
C ARG A 2 -4.00 -13.53 -14.00
N GLU A 3 -4.60 -13.42 -12.82
CA GLU A 3 -3.92 -12.90 -11.64
C GLU A 3 -2.85 -13.90 -11.17
N MET A 4 -1.66 -13.39 -10.85
CA MET A 4 -0.58 -14.20 -10.30
C MET A 4 -0.63 -14.15 -8.78
N THR A 5 -0.45 -15.30 -8.14
CA THR A 5 -0.27 -15.37 -6.70
C THR A 5 1.09 -14.77 -6.30
N PRO A 6 1.25 -14.27 -5.06
CA PRO A 6 2.54 -13.79 -4.55
C PRO A 6 3.70 -14.77 -4.79
N SER A 7 3.43 -16.07 -4.59
CA SER A 7 4.39 -17.16 -4.79
C SER A 7 4.83 -17.32 -6.24
N GLU A 8 3.95 -17.06 -7.20
CA GLU A 8 4.26 -17.09 -8.63
C GLU A 8 5.05 -15.85 -9.04
N MET A 9 4.67 -14.67 -8.54
CA MET A 9 5.42 -13.43 -8.77
C MET A 9 6.87 -13.53 -8.28
N LEU A 10 7.09 -14.18 -7.14
CA LEU A 10 8.45 -14.41 -6.62
C LEU A 10 9.28 -15.37 -7.47
N LYS A 11 8.67 -16.20 -8.32
CA LYS A 11 9.38 -17.15 -9.19
C LYS A 11 9.51 -16.64 -10.63
N ASP A 12 8.85 -15.54 -10.97
CA ASP A 12 8.87 -14.99 -12.30
C ASP A 12 10.27 -14.45 -12.68
N PRO A 13 10.83 -14.87 -13.84
CA PRO A 13 12.18 -14.48 -14.25
C PRO A 13 12.29 -12.99 -14.59
N MET A 14 11.23 -12.38 -15.13
CA MET A 14 11.23 -10.96 -15.48
C MET A 14 11.19 -10.11 -14.23
N ILE A 15 10.33 -10.45 -13.26
CA ILE A 15 10.27 -9.77 -11.95
C ILE A 15 11.64 -9.87 -11.27
N ARG A 16 12.28 -11.05 -11.25
CA ARG A 16 13.62 -11.21 -10.67
C ARG A 16 14.68 -10.36 -11.35
N GLN A 17 14.62 -10.21 -12.67
CA GLN A 17 15.52 -9.32 -13.42
C GLN A 17 15.31 -7.86 -13.02
N MET A 18 14.06 -7.42 -12.92
CA MET A 18 13.73 -6.05 -12.47
C MET A 18 14.23 -5.79 -11.05
N LEU A 19 13.96 -6.69 -10.10
CA LEU A 19 14.44 -6.56 -8.72
C LEU A 19 15.98 -6.45 -8.66
N ARG A 20 16.68 -7.23 -9.49
CA ARG A 20 18.15 -7.16 -9.57
C ARG A 20 18.62 -5.83 -10.13
N ALA A 21 17.96 -5.30 -11.16
CA ALA A 21 18.28 -3.99 -11.74
C ALA A 21 18.10 -2.88 -10.70
N ASP A 22 17.04 -2.97 -9.90
CA ASP A 22 16.70 -2.00 -8.85
C ASP A 22 17.44 -2.22 -7.52
N ARG A 23 18.32 -3.24 -7.45
CA ARG A 23 19.02 -3.66 -6.23
C ARG A 23 18.08 -3.99 -5.06
N ILE A 24 16.86 -4.41 -5.36
CA ILE A 24 15.87 -4.84 -4.38
C ILE A 24 16.09 -6.32 -4.08
N THR A 25 16.19 -6.67 -2.80
CA THR A 25 16.32 -8.08 -2.42
C THR A 25 14.99 -8.82 -2.58
N LEU A 26 15.06 -10.11 -2.93
CA LEU A 26 13.86 -10.96 -3.03
C LEU A 26 13.09 -11.03 -1.70
N ALA A 27 13.79 -10.95 -0.57
CA ALA A 27 13.19 -10.96 0.77
C ALA A 27 12.39 -9.68 1.03
N SER A 28 12.92 -8.50 0.67
CA SER A 28 12.20 -7.23 0.77
C SER A 28 10.94 -7.23 -0.09
N PHE A 29 11.02 -7.75 -1.31
CA PHE A 29 9.87 -7.87 -2.19
C PHE A 29 8.82 -8.87 -1.66
N ALA A 30 9.24 -10.02 -1.11
CA ALA A 30 8.33 -10.96 -0.47
C ALA A 30 7.59 -10.35 0.73
N ALA A 31 8.27 -9.55 1.54
CA ALA A 31 7.65 -8.84 2.67
C ALA A 31 6.59 -7.82 2.19
N LEU A 32 6.82 -7.12 1.07
CA LEU A 32 5.84 -6.21 0.48
C LEU A 32 4.61 -6.96 -0.05
N LEU A 33 4.82 -8.08 -0.73
CA LEU A 33 3.72 -8.91 -1.23
C LEU A 33 2.88 -9.49 -0.07
N ASP A 34 3.52 -9.95 1.00
CA ASP A 34 2.83 -10.45 2.20
C ASP A 34 2.02 -9.33 2.88
N ALA A 35 2.60 -8.13 3.04
CA ALA A 35 1.88 -6.98 3.58
C ALA A 35 0.66 -6.60 2.71
N ALA A 36 0.82 -6.58 1.39
CA ALA A 36 -0.25 -6.28 0.45
C ALA A 36 -1.35 -7.37 0.49
N ALA A 37 -0.97 -8.64 0.53
CA ALA A 37 -1.91 -9.76 0.63
C ALA A 37 -2.74 -9.70 1.92
N ARG A 38 -2.11 -9.34 3.05
CA ARG A 38 -2.81 -9.15 4.33
C ARG A 38 -3.79 -7.97 4.30
N GLN A 39 -3.44 -6.88 3.62
CA GLN A 39 -4.34 -5.75 3.43
C GLN A 39 -5.55 -6.11 2.55
N HIS A 40 -5.32 -6.88 1.49
CA HIS A 40 -6.39 -7.34 0.60
C HIS A 40 -7.29 -8.40 1.26
N ALA A 41 -6.76 -9.18 2.21
CA ALA A 41 -7.51 -10.16 2.98
C ALA A 41 -8.35 -9.52 4.11
N ARG A 42 -8.05 -8.28 4.52
CA ARG A 42 -8.86 -7.54 5.50
C ARG A 42 -9.96 -6.78 4.75
N PRO A 43 -11.23 -7.22 4.80
CA PRO A 43 -12.31 -6.43 4.21
C PRO A 43 -12.36 -5.06 4.89
N GLU A 44 -12.57 -4.03 4.07
CA GLU A 44 -12.67 -2.59 4.34
C GLU A 44 -13.63 -2.24 5.50
N SER A 45 -13.30 -2.63 6.73
CA SER A 45 -14.06 -2.30 7.94
C SER A 45 -13.45 -1.10 8.68
N ASP A 46 -12.35 -0.53 8.18
CA ASP A 46 -11.55 0.47 8.92
C ASP A 46 -11.17 1.72 8.10
N LYS A 47 -11.64 1.87 6.85
CA LYS A 47 -11.44 3.14 6.11
C LYS A 47 -12.30 4.29 6.65
N ALA A 48 -13.37 3.99 7.40
CA ALA A 48 -14.21 5.02 8.03
C ALA A 48 -13.48 5.75 9.18
N PHE A 49 -12.61 5.06 9.93
CA PHE A 49 -11.91 5.67 11.08
C PHE A 49 -10.73 6.57 10.67
N ALA A 50 -10.07 6.28 9.55
CA ALA A 50 -8.91 7.08 9.09
C ALA A 50 -9.31 8.38 8.37
N MET A 51 -10.50 8.44 7.75
CA MET A 51 -11.00 9.67 7.11
C MET A 51 -11.64 10.65 8.11
N SER A 52 -12.16 10.16 9.26
CA SER A 52 -12.79 11.00 10.28
C SER A 52 -11.83 11.92 11.02
N LYS A 53 -10.50 11.71 10.95
CA LYS A 53 -9.54 12.52 11.71
C LYS A 53 -8.99 13.74 10.96
N ARG A 54 -9.32 13.93 9.67
CA ARG A 54 -8.87 15.09 8.89
C ARG A 54 -9.87 16.26 8.84
N SER A 55 -11.14 16.04 9.20
CA SER A 55 -12.19 17.05 9.09
C SER A 55 -12.21 18.11 10.20
N ASP A 56 -11.41 17.97 11.27
CA ASP A 56 -11.40 18.92 12.39
C ASP A 56 -10.39 20.08 12.22
N SER A 57 -9.62 20.10 11.12
CA SER A 57 -8.47 21.02 11.00
C SER A 57 -8.73 22.34 10.28
N TRP A 58 -9.94 22.62 9.78
CA TRP A 58 -10.24 23.77 8.91
C TRP A 58 -11.24 24.79 9.50
N ASN A 59 -11.33 24.92 10.83
CA ASN A 59 -12.17 25.95 11.44
C ASN A 59 -11.42 26.76 12.49
N VAL A 60 -10.42 27.52 12.06
CA VAL A 60 -9.97 28.75 12.73
C VAL A 60 -9.41 29.67 11.63
N ASP A 61 -9.68 30.97 11.71
CA ASP A 61 -9.22 32.06 10.82
C ASP A 61 -10.11 32.50 9.64
N ALA A 62 -11.41 32.67 9.89
CA ALA A 62 -12.26 33.56 9.07
C ALA A 62 -12.90 34.70 9.89
N ALA A 63 -12.33 35.06 11.05
CA ALA A 63 -12.87 36.10 11.94
C ALA A 63 -11.93 37.29 12.18
N ALA A 64 -10.94 37.51 11.32
CA ALA A 64 -10.01 38.62 11.44
C ALA A 64 -9.79 39.32 10.09
N TYR A 65 -10.82 39.98 9.57
CA TYR A 65 -10.60 41.20 8.78
C TYR A 65 -11.75 42.16 9.01
N ILE A 66 -11.38 43.32 9.57
CA ILE A 66 -12.18 44.53 9.77
C ILE A 66 -12.33 45.24 8.42
#